data_AF-A0A2A7MMB3-F1
#
_entry.id   AF-A0A2A7MMB3-F1
#
_cell.length_a   1.000
_cell.length_b   1.000
_cell.length_c   1.000
_cell.angle_alpha   90.00
_cell.angle_beta   90.00
_cell.angle_gamma   90.00
#
_symmetry.space_group_name_H-M   'P 1'
#
loop_
_entity.id
_entity.type
_entity.pdbx_description
1 polymer ?
#
loop_
_entity_poly.entity_id
_entity_poly.type
_entity_poly.pdbx_seq_one_letter_code
_entity_poly.pdbx_strand_id
1 'polypeptide(L)'
;MKHAHSKKIYFKILVDIIMTIIFVCLTKIKITGMHMHEVLGIFVTLLVIVHLALNFSWVKNITLKIFDKNLNNKIRRMYIINAILAVLVFIVFVSGILVSVTIFTNISTVNRAVWAIIHRKAALLMFILIIAHALLNIKMIKSHCKRICNLKK
;
A
#
# COMPACT_ATOMS: atom_id res chain seq x y z
N MET A 1 26.87 1.94 -13.74
CA MET A 1 25.60 1.16 -13.64
C MET A 1 25.11 0.89 -12.20
N LYS A 2 25.98 0.70 -11.19
CA LYS A 2 25.55 0.51 -9.76
C LYS A 2 24.72 1.68 -9.18
N HIS A 3 24.97 2.92 -9.60
CA HIS A 3 24.24 4.11 -9.14
C HIS A 3 22.78 4.21 -9.59
N ALA A 4 22.42 3.67 -10.77
CA ALA A 4 21.03 3.72 -11.26
C ALA A 4 20.12 2.74 -10.49
N HIS A 5 20.68 1.59 -10.10
CA HIS A 5 19.97 0.58 -9.32
C HIS A 5 19.65 1.05 -7.90
N SER A 6 20.54 1.83 -7.26
CA SER A 6 20.28 2.39 -5.94
C SER A 6 19.22 3.48 -5.97
N LYS A 7 19.25 4.40 -6.95
CA LYS A 7 18.21 5.43 -7.15
C LYS A 7 16.79 4.84 -7.24
N LYS A 8 16.63 3.73 -7.98
CA LYS A 8 15.34 3.02 -8.10
C LYS A 8 14.84 2.44 -6.78
N ILE A 9 15.75 1.91 -5.94
CA ILE A 9 15.40 1.41 -4.61
C ILE A 9 14.97 2.55 -3.68
N TYR A 10 15.71 3.67 -3.68
CA TYR A 10 15.33 4.84 -2.88
C TYR A 10 13.98 5.40 -3.28
N PHE A 11 13.68 5.47 -4.57
CA PHE A 11 12.37 5.92 -5.06
C PHE A 11 11.24 5.01 -4.57
N LYS A 12 11.42 3.68 -4.61
CA LYS A 12 10.42 2.73 -4.07
C LYS A 12 10.18 2.95 -2.58
N ILE A 13 11.25 3.07 -1.79
CA ILE A 13 11.15 3.31 -0.33
C ILE A 13 10.47 4.66 -0.06
N LEU A 14 10.78 5.69 -0.84
CA LEU A 14 10.15 7.01 -0.70
C LEU A 14 8.64 6.93 -0.98
N VAL A 15 8.24 6.26 -2.05
CA VAL A 15 6.82 6.03 -2.38
C VAL A 15 6.12 5.29 -1.24
N ASP A 16 6.75 4.25 -0.67
CA ASP A 16 6.18 3.50 0.48
C ASP A 16 5.98 4.37 1.72
N ILE A 17 6.96 5.22 2.05
CA ILE A 17 6.89 6.13 3.19
C ILE A 17 5.76 7.16 2.97
N ILE A 18 5.71 7.79 1.80
CA ILE A 18 4.68 8.79 1.47
C ILE A 18 3.30 8.16 1.55
N MET A 19 3.09 7.00 0.93
CA MET A 19 1.80 6.29 0.98
C MET A 19 1.40 5.96 2.42
N THR A 20 2.34 5.49 3.23
CA THR A 20 2.07 5.14 4.64
C THR A 20 1.64 6.37 5.44
N ILE A 21 2.33 7.50 5.28
CA ILE A 21 1.98 8.76 5.97
C ILE A 21 0.57 9.21 5.57
N ILE A 22 0.28 9.27 4.26
CA ILE A 22 -1.04 9.69 3.76
C ILE A 22 -2.14 8.75 4.26
N PHE A 23 -1.89 7.44 4.23
CA PHE A 23 -2.84 6.46 4.73
C PHE A 23 -3.13 6.64 6.22
N VAL A 24 -2.10 6.88 7.04
CA VAL A 24 -2.27 7.19 8.48
C VAL A 24 -3.12 8.45 8.67
N CYS A 25 -2.89 9.51 7.89
CA CYS A 25 -3.74 10.71 7.93
C CYS A 25 -5.20 10.40 7.56
N LEU A 26 -5.42 9.55 6.55
CA LEU A 26 -6.75 9.12 6.12
C LEU A 26 -7.52 8.35 7.20
N THR A 27 -6.85 7.66 8.13
CA THR A 27 -7.55 6.96 9.24
C THR A 27 -8.35 7.88 10.15
N LYS A 28 -8.03 9.19 10.16
CA LYS A 28 -8.71 10.20 10.99
C LYS A 28 -9.37 11.26 10.12
N ILE A 29 -10.64 11.01 9.75
CA ILE A 29 -11.49 11.97 9.02
C ILE A 29 -11.61 13.31 9.76
N LYS A 30 -11.62 13.31 11.11
CA LYS A 30 -11.66 14.56 11.90
C LYS A 30 -10.46 15.48 11.66
N ILE A 31 -9.32 14.94 11.26
CA ILE A 31 -8.09 15.70 10.99
C ILE A 31 -8.05 16.16 9.53
N THR A 32 -8.42 15.26 8.62
CA THR A 32 -8.38 15.54 7.17
C THR A 32 -9.54 16.42 6.73
N GLY A 33 -10.72 16.25 7.32
CA GLY A 33 -11.97 16.81 6.79
C GLY A 33 -12.50 15.99 5.62
N MET A 34 -13.80 16.09 5.36
CA MET A 34 -14.49 15.21 4.40
C MET A 34 -13.95 15.34 2.97
N HIS A 35 -13.85 16.57 2.46
CA HIS A 35 -13.37 16.83 1.10
C HIS A 35 -11.93 16.36 0.90
N MET A 36 -11.02 16.74 1.82
CA MET A 36 -9.61 16.33 1.70
C MET A 36 -9.41 14.83 1.93
N HIS A 37 -10.26 14.16 2.71
CA HIS A 37 -10.22 12.71 2.84
C HIS A 37 -10.50 12.03 1.49
N GLU A 38 -11.46 12.52 0.71
CA GLU A 38 -11.75 12.00 -0.63
C GLU A 38 -10.60 12.30 -1.60
N VAL A 39 -10.09 13.53 -1.62
CA VAL A 39 -8.94 13.93 -2.47
C VAL A 39 -7.69 13.09 -2.16
N LEU A 40 -7.32 12.98 -0.88
CA LEU A 40 -6.17 12.19 -0.45
C LEU A 40 -6.39 10.69 -0.71
N GLY A 41 -7.63 10.20 -0.62
CA GLY A 41 -7.99 8.82 -0.98
C GLY A 41 -7.72 8.51 -2.45
N ILE A 42 -8.09 9.40 -3.36
CA ILE A 42 -7.79 9.27 -4.79
C ILE A 42 -6.28 9.31 -5.01
N PHE A 43 -5.60 10.28 -4.40
CA PHE A 43 -4.16 10.47 -4.56
C PHE A 43 -3.36 9.26 -4.05
N VAL A 44 -3.67 8.73 -2.86
CA VAL A 44 -2.99 7.54 -2.35
C VAL A 44 -3.26 6.31 -3.20
N THR A 45 -4.46 6.19 -3.79
CA THR A 45 -4.78 5.09 -4.73
C THR A 45 -3.89 5.17 -5.96
N LEU A 46 -3.67 6.37 -6.51
CA LEU A 46 -2.76 6.56 -7.64
C LEU A 46 -1.31 6.18 -7.27
N LEU A 47 -0.85 6.56 -6.08
CA LEU A 47 0.47 6.16 -5.60
C LEU A 47 0.59 4.64 -5.44
N VAL A 48 -0.47 3.96 -5.01
CA VAL A 48 -0.48 2.49 -4.94
C VAL A 48 -0.36 1.87 -6.34
N ILE A 49 -1.03 2.41 -7.36
CA ILE A 49 -0.87 1.93 -8.75
C ILE A 49 0.59 2.07 -9.20
N VAL A 50 1.22 3.22 -8.92
CA VAL A 50 2.64 3.45 -9.20
C VAL A 50 3.51 2.44 -8.45
N HIS A 51 3.23 2.19 -7.16
CA HIS A 51 3.94 1.19 -6.38
C HIS A 51 3.82 -0.23 -6.97
N LEU A 52 2.63 -0.64 -7.39
CA LEU A 52 2.41 -1.94 -8.05
C LEU A 52 3.21 -2.02 -9.36
N ALA A 53 3.19 -0.96 -10.18
CA ALA A 53 3.94 -0.92 -11.43
C ALA A 53 5.47 -1.03 -11.19
N LEU A 54 5.99 -0.31 -10.19
CA LEU A 54 7.41 -0.37 -9.81
C LEU A 54 7.84 -1.78 -9.32
N ASN A 55 6.91 -2.54 -8.76
CA ASN A 55 7.14 -3.87 -8.19
C ASN A 55 6.57 -5.00 -9.06
N PHE A 56 6.07 -4.70 -10.25
CA PHE A 56 5.40 -5.68 -11.13
C PHE A 56 6.29 -6.87 -11.48
N SER A 57 7.56 -6.64 -11.81
CA SER A 57 8.51 -7.73 -12.11
C SER A 57 8.70 -8.68 -10.92
N TRP A 58 8.69 -8.15 -9.69
CA TRP A 58 8.79 -9.00 -8.49
C TRP A 58 7.52 -9.81 -8.30
N VAL A 59 6.34 -9.17 -8.41
CA VAL A 59 5.04 -9.85 -8.30
C VAL A 59 4.96 -10.98 -9.32
N LYS A 60 5.20 -10.71 -10.61
CA LYS A 60 5.20 -11.70 -11.69
C LYS A 60 6.13 -12.88 -11.39
N ASN A 61 7.36 -12.60 -10.98
CA ASN A 61 8.35 -13.64 -10.71
C ASN A 61 7.97 -14.53 -9.52
N ILE A 62 7.35 -13.98 -8.49
CA ILE A 62 6.89 -14.76 -7.32
C ILE A 62 5.60 -15.52 -7.64
N THR A 63 4.66 -14.92 -8.39
CA THR A 63 3.43 -15.60 -8.84
C THR A 63 3.75 -16.89 -9.59
N LEU A 64 4.74 -16.87 -10.48
CA LEU A 64 5.17 -18.07 -11.23
C LEU A 64 5.81 -19.15 -10.34
N LYS A 65 6.39 -18.75 -9.19
CA LYS A 65 7.11 -19.65 -8.27
C LYS A 65 6.32 -19.97 -7.01
N ILE A 66 5.07 -19.51 -6.89
CA ILE A 66 4.32 -19.57 -5.63
C ILE A 66 4.07 -21.02 -5.17
N PHE A 67 3.91 -21.93 -6.12
CA PHE A 67 3.71 -23.37 -5.92
C PHE A 67 5.01 -24.17 -5.85
N ASP A 68 6.17 -23.53 -6.05
CA ASP A 68 7.46 -24.19 -5.90
C ASP A 68 7.70 -24.52 -4.40
N LYS A 69 8.06 -25.77 -4.12
CA LYS A 69 8.39 -26.25 -2.76
C LYS A 69 9.68 -25.62 -2.23
N ASN A 70 10.57 -25.17 -3.12
CA ASN A 70 11.84 -24.55 -2.76
C ASN A 70 11.73 -23.05 -2.45
N LEU A 71 10.54 -22.44 -2.62
CA LEU A 71 10.35 -21.03 -2.34
C LEU A 71 10.40 -20.77 -0.83
N ASN A 72 11.28 -19.85 -0.42
CA ASN A 72 11.42 -19.46 0.98
C ASN A 72 10.07 -19.04 1.59
N ASN A 73 9.68 -19.67 2.70
CA ASN A 73 8.43 -19.39 3.43
C ASN A 73 8.24 -17.90 3.78
N LYS A 74 9.32 -17.16 4.03
CA LYS A 74 9.25 -15.70 4.24
C LYS A 74 8.75 -14.97 3.00
N ILE A 75 9.26 -15.33 1.81
CA ILE A 75 8.88 -14.70 0.53
C ILE A 75 7.42 -15.03 0.21
N ARG A 76 6.99 -16.27 0.45
CA ARG A 76 5.58 -16.69 0.29
C ARG A 76 4.64 -15.86 1.18
N ARG A 77 4.96 -15.68 2.46
CA ARG A 77 4.16 -14.84 3.38
C ARG A 77 4.10 -13.38 2.93
N MET A 78 5.24 -12.81 2.50
CA MET A 78 5.27 -11.44 1.97
C MET A 78 4.37 -11.28 0.74
N TYR A 79 4.39 -12.25 -0.18
CA TYR A 79 3.52 -12.24 -1.35
C TYR A 79 2.04 -12.30 -0.95
N ILE A 80 1.66 -13.18 -0.03
CA ILE A 80 0.26 -13.30 0.44
C ILE A 80 -0.23 -11.99 1.05
N ILE A 81 0.57 -11.36 1.93
CA ILE A 81 0.20 -10.08 2.54
C ILE A 81 0.04 -8.99 1.48
N ASN A 82 0.96 -8.92 0.51
CA ASN A 82 0.87 -7.94 -0.58
C ASN A 82 -0.36 -8.17 -1.47
N ALA A 83 -0.71 -9.43 -1.73
CA ALA A 83 -1.90 -9.78 -2.51
C ALA A 83 -3.19 -9.37 -1.77
N ILE A 84 -3.27 -9.66 -0.46
CA ILE A 84 -4.42 -9.24 0.37
C ILE A 84 -4.51 -7.71 0.42
N LEU A 85 -3.37 -7.02 0.59
CA LEU A 85 -3.33 -5.55 0.56
C LEU A 85 -3.83 -4.99 -0.78
N ALA A 86 -3.43 -5.57 -1.91
CA ALA A 86 -3.90 -5.14 -3.23
C ALA A 86 -5.43 -5.27 -3.37
N VAL A 87 -6.00 -6.38 -2.90
CA VAL A 87 -7.46 -6.59 -2.88
C VAL A 87 -8.15 -5.59 -1.97
N LEU A 88 -7.61 -5.33 -0.78
CA LEU A 88 -8.19 -4.36 0.15
C LEU A 88 -8.14 -2.93 -0.40
N VAL A 89 -7.07 -2.56 -1.11
CA VAL A 89 -6.98 -1.24 -1.77
C VAL A 89 -8.11 -1.09 -2.77
N PHE A 90 -8.37 -2.12 -3.57
CA PHE A 90 -9.48 -2.11 -4.51
C PHE A 90 -10.84 -1.96 -3.80
N ILE A 91 -11.08 -2.73 -2.72
CA ILE A 91 -12.32 -2.64 -1.94
C ILE A 91 -12.50 -1.25 -1.33
N VAL A 92 -11.45 -0.69 -0.72
CA VAL A 92 -11.50 0.65 -0.09
C VAL A 92 -11.69 1.74 -1.13
N PHE A 93 -11.07 1.62 -2.30
CA PHE A 93 -11.25 2.58 -3.40
C PHE A 93 -12.68 2.58 -3.92
N VAL A 94 -13.22 1.41 -4.28
CA VAL A 94 -14.59 1.28 -4.79
C VAL A 94 -15.60 1.74 -3.74
N SER A 95 -15.51 1.22 -2.52
CA SER A 95 -16.40 1.65 -1.44
C SER A 95 -16.27 3.14 -1.09
N GLY A 96 -15.08 3.73 -1.25
CA GLY A 96 -14.84 5.17 -1.06
C GLY A 96 -15.58 6.02 -2.10
N ILE A 97 -15.57 5.61 -3.37
CA ILE A 97 -16.36 6.25 -4.43
C ILE A 97 -17.87 6.16 -4.10
N LEU A 98 -18.34 4.98 -3.69
CA LEU A 98 -19.77 4.74 -3.42
C LEU A 98 -20.31 5.48 -2.19
N VAL A 99 -19.43 5.84 -1.24
CA VAL A 99 -19.76 6.58 -0.02
C VAL A 99 -19.47 8.08 -0.15
N SER A 100 -18.78 8.49 -1.21
CA SER A 100 -18.38 9.88 -1.45
C SER A 100 -19.57 10.83 -1.37
N VAL A 101 -19.34 11.97 -0.72
CA VAL A 101 -20.33 13.02 -0.52
C VAL A 101 -19.88 14.36 -1.09
N THR A 102 -18.60 14.51 -1.46
CA THR A 102 -18.08 15.78 -1.98
C THR A 102 -17.67 15.73 -3.45
N ILE A 103 -16.99 14.66 -3.90
CA ILE A 103 -16.44 14.56 -5.27
C ILE A 103 -17.37 13.76 -6.18
N PHE A 104 -17.82 12.58 -5.75
CA PHE A 104 -18.61 11.64 -6.57
C PHE A 104 -20.09 11.61 -6.15
N THR A 105 -20.69 12.78 -5.94
CA THR A 105 -22.08 12.92 -5.51
C THR A 105 -23.07 12.20 -6.43
N ASN A 106 -22.85 12.27 -7.75
CA ASN A 106 -23.71 11.68 -8.78
C ASN A 106 -23.66 10.14 -8.87
N ILE A 107 -22.63 9.50 -8.32
CA ILE A 107 -22.42 8.04 -8.38
C ILE A 107 -22.69 7.38 -7.01
N SER A 108 -22.83 8.20 -5.95
CA SER A 108 -23.06 7.71 -4.60
C SER A 108 -24.37 6.92 -4.49
N THR A 109 -24.36 5.82 -3.73
CA THR A 109 -25.48 4.88 -3.69
C THR A 109 -26.50 5.21 -2.60
N VAL A 110 -27.76 4.75 -2.79
CA VAL A 110 -28.82 4.85 -1.77
C VAL A 110 -28.45 4.10 -0.48
N ASN A 111 -27.71 2.98 -0.58
CA ASN A 111 -27.31 2.18 0.58
C ASN A 111 -25.92 2.57 1.13
N ARG A 112 -25.71 3.88 1.33
CA ARG A 112 -24.42 4.45 1.78
C ARG A 112 -23.93 3.86 3.11
N ALA A 113 -24.85 3.50 4.00
CA ALA A 113 -24.52 2.94 5.31
C ALA A 113 -23.74 1.62 5.21
N VAL A 114 -24.17 0.69 4.36
CA VAL A 114 -23.51 -0.61 4.18
C VAL A 114 -22.11 -0.41 3.59
N TRP A 115 -21.98 0.41 2.54
CA TRP A 115 -20.69 0.70 1.95
C TRP A 115 -19.74 1.40 2.92
N ALA A 116 -20.23 2.28 3.79
CA ALA A 116 -19.43 2.93 4.82
C ALA A 116 -18.90 1.92 5.86
N ILE A 117 -19.69 0.91 6.21
CA ILE A 117 -19.24 -0.18 7.10
C ILE A 117 -18.14 -1.00 6.42
N ILE A 118 -18.36 -1.40 5.16
CA ILE A 118 -17.37 -2.15 4.36
C ILE A 118 -16.08 -1.34 4.25
N HIS A 119 -16.17 -0.06 3.89
CA HIS A 119 -15.03 0.84 3.75
C HIS A 119 -14.22 0.92 5.06
N ARG A 120 -14.87 1.17 6.20
CA ARG A 120 -14.20 1.28 7.50
C ARG A 120 -13.55 -0.03 7.94
N LYS A 121 -14.24 -1.16 7.77
CA LYS A 121 -13.72 -2.49 8.15
C LYS A 121 -12.53 -2.89 7.27
N ALA A 122 -12.63 -2.67 5.95
CA ALA A 122 -11.54 -2.92 5.02
C ALA A 122 -10.33 -2.02 5.29
N ALA A 123 -10.55 -0.72 5.55
CA ALA A 123 -9.49 0.21 5.91
C ALA A 123 -8.78 -0.17 7.22
N LEU A 124 -9.53 -0.63 8.24
CA LEU A 124 -8.93 -1.12 9.49
C LEU A 124 -8.06 -2.35 9.27
N LEU A 125 -8.54 -3.33 8.49
CA LEU A 125 -7.75 -4.51 8.16
C LEU A 125 -6.50 -4.15 7.36
N MET A 126 -6.64 -3.22 6.41
CA MET A 126 -5.52 -2.69 5.63
C MET A 126 -4.47 -2.03 6.52
N PHE A 127 -4.88 -1.25 7.52
CA PHE A 127 -3.97 -0.63 8.48
C PHE A 127 -3.11 -1.66 9.22
N ILE A 128 -3.74 -2.74 9.74
CA ILE A 128 -3.02 -3.83 10.42
C ILE A 128 -2.04 -4.51 9.46
N LEU A 129 -2.45 -4.77 8.22
CA LEU A 129 -1.60 -5.42 7.22
C LEU A 129 -0.46 -4.54 6.72
N ILE A 130 -0.63 -3.21 6.64
CA ILE A 130 0.45 -2.26 6.32
C ILE A 130 1.54 -2.32 7.41
N ILE A 131 1.15 -2.39 8.69
CA ILE A 131 2.10 -2.57 9.80
C ILE A 131 2.85 -3.90 9.64
N ALA A 132 2.13 -5.00 9.39
CA ALA A 132 2.74 -6.31 9.17
C ALA A 132 3.69 -6.32 7.96
N HIS A 133 3.30 -5.68 6.86
CA HIS A 133 4.11 -5.50 5.67
C HIS A 133 5.41 -4.75 5.98
N ALA A 134 5.33 -3.62 6.70
CA ALA A 134 6.49 -2.85 7.12
C ALA A 134 7.44 -3.69 7.98
N LEU A 135 6.93 -4.41 8.98
CA LEU A 135 7.71 -5.26 9.88
C LEU A 135 8.48 -6.37 9.14
N LEU A 136 7.86 -7.01 8.15
CA LEU A 136 8.51 -8.06 7.36
C LEU A 136 9.67 -7.53 6.50
N ASN A 137 9.57 -6.26 6.09
CA ASN A 137 10.56 -5.57 5.28
C ASN A 137 11.68 -4.89 6.11
N ILE A 138 11.49 -4.67 7.42
CA ILE A 138 12.49 -4.02 8.30
C ILE A 138 13.87 -4.70 8.24
N LYS A 139 13.95 -6.03 8.14
CA LYS A 139 15.26 -6.72 8.04
C LYS A 139 16.03 -6.36 6.76
N MET A 140 15.33 -6.13 5.65
CA MET A 140 15.91 -5.71 4.38
C MET A 140 16.32 -4.23 4.43
N ILE A 141 15.52 -3.40 5.08
CA ILE A 141 15.84 -1.98 5.30
C ILE A 141 17.09 -1.84 6.18
N LYS A 142 17.17 -2.59 7.28
CA LYS A 142 18.33 -2.59 8.19
C LYS A 142 19.62 -3.05 7.51
N SER A 143 19.57 -4.09 6.67
CA SER A 143 20.76 -4.57 5.96
C SER A 143 21.24 -3.57 4.91
N HIS A 144 20.34 -2.90 4.19
CA HIS A 144 20.70 -1.84 3.25
C HIS A 144 21.22 -0.59 3.96
N CYS A 145 20.64 -0.19 5.09
CA CYS A 145 21.09 0.95 5.88
C CYS A 145 22.50 0.73 6.44
N LYS A 146 22.78 -0.46 7.00
CA LYS A 146 24.11 -0.83 7.51
C LYS A 146 25.18 -0.80 6.41
N ARG A 147 24.83 -1.24 5.20
CA ARG A 147 25.72 -1.25 4.04
C ARG A 147 26.08 0.16 3.55
N ILE A 148 25.18 1.13 3.72
CA ILE A 148 25.43 2.55 3.42
C ILE A 148 26.33 3.17 4.49
N CYS A 149 26.06 2.94 5.78
CA CYS A 149 26.90 3.46 6.86
C CYS A 149 28.33 2.91 6.83
N ASN A 150 28.51 1.64 6.45
CA ASN A 150 29.84 1.05 6.30
C ASN A 150 30.60 1.48 5.02
N LEU A 151 29.92 2.05 4.02
CA LEU A 151 30.57 2.63 2.83
C LEU A 151 31.00 4.09 3.04
N LYS A 152 30.64 4.68 4.20
CA LYS A 152 31.04 6.04 4.61
C LYS A 152 32.23 6.05 5.59
N LYS A 153 32.79 4.87 5.90
CA LYS A 153 34.10 4.69 6.53
C LYS A 153 35.10 4.29 5.46
#